data_AF-A0A2S2NHW0-F1
#
_entry.id   AF-A0A2S2NHW0-F1
#
_cell.length_a   1.000
_cell.length_b   1.000
_cell.length_c   1.000
_cell.angle_alpha   90.00
_cell.angle_beta   90.00
_cell.angle_gamma   90.00
#
_symmetry.space_group_name_H-M   'P 1'
#
loop_
_entity.id
_entity.type
_entity.pdbx_description
1 polymer ?
#
loop_
_entity_poly.entity_id
_entity_poly.type
_entity_poly.pdbx_seq_one_letter_code
_entity_poly.pdbx_strand_id
1 'polypeptide(L)'
;DLLEKPWQPHTSYNFPVVSKRKLKFQLSWITRFSWLVYSKKLEGAFCKMSVLFSNETSGKGSSVKVDALVNKPFINVKNTLECFTTHSNANYHKLSTLRADEFVKII
;
A
#
# COMPACT_ATOMS: atom_id res chain seq x y z
N ASP A 1 -10.76 0.70 -13.52
CA ASP A 1 -9.97 1.79 -12.91
C ASP A 1 -9.01 1.22 -11.85
N LEU A 2 -7.86 1.85 -11.60
CA LEU A 2 -6.86 1.40 -10.59
C LEU A 2 -7.43 1.43 -9.16
N LEU A 3 -8.37 2.34 -8.90
CA LEU A 3 -9.05 2.44 -7.60
C LEU A 3 -10.04 1.30 -7.38
N GLU A 4 -10.83 0.95 -8.39
CA GLU A 4 -11.88 -0.08 -8.27
C GLU A 4 -11.38 -1.49 -8.59
N LYS A 5 -10.55 -1.61 -9.62
CA LYS A 5 -10.10 -2.88 -10.21
C LYS A 5 -8.58 -2.83 -10.45
N PRO A 6 -7.76 -2.70 -9.38
CA PRO A 6 -6.32 -2.83 -9.52
C PRO A 6 -5.98 -4.23 -10.05
N TRP A 7 -4.82 -4.35 -10.71
CA TRP A 7 -4.30 -5.67 -11.05
C TRP A 7 -4.19 -6.52 -9.77
N GLN A 8 -4.71 -7.74 -9.83
CA GLN A 8 -4.63 -8.69 -8.73
C GLN A 8 -3.78 -9.90 -9.15
N PRO A 9 -2.83 -10.33 -8.31
CA PRO A 9 -2.11 -11.57 -8.55
C PRO A 9 -3.07 -12.77 -8.50
N HIS A 10 -2.86 -13.73 -9.39
CA HIS A 10 -3.56 -15.01 -9.36
C HIS A 10 -3.25 -15.76 -8.04
N THR A 11 -4.13 -16.66 -7.60
CA THR A 11 -3.94 -17.43 -6.37
C THR A 11 -2.68 -18.30 -6.38
N SER A 12 -2.25 -18.75 -7.56
CA SER A 12 -0.99 -19.48 -7.77
C SER A 12 0.22 -18.58 -8.06
N TYR A 13 0.10 -17.26 -7.92
CA TYR A 13 1.20 -16.35 -8.19
C TYR A 13 2.35 -16.56 -7.20
N ASN A 14 3.55 -16.80 -7.74
CA ASN A 14 4.76 -16.99 -6.96
C ASN A 14 5.41 -15.63 -6.64
N PHE A 15 5.14 -15.11 -5.44
CA PHE A 15 5.79 -13.88 -4.98
C PHE A 15 7.30 -14.09 -4.78
N PRO A 16 8.13 -13.10 -5.17
CA PRO A 16 9.57 -13.16 -5.02
C PRO A 16 9.96 -13.24 -3.53
N VAL A 17 11.07 -13.92 -3.28
CA VAL A 17 11.67 -14.02 -1.95
C VAL A 17 12.63 -12.85 -1.80
N VAL A 18 12.34 -11.96 -0.86
CA VAL A 18 13.10 -10.70 -0.75
C VAL A 18 13.95 -10.62 0.53
N SER A 19 13.93 -11.67 1.35
CA SER A 19 14.71 -11.72 2.59
C SER A 19 15.49 -13.04 2.72
N LYS A 20 16.63 -12.98 3.43
CA LYS A 20 17.40 -14.17 3.86
C LYS A 20 16.55 -15.17 4.65
N ARG A 21 15.46 -14.71 5.26
CA ARG A 21 14.47 -15.51 6.01
C ARG A 21 13.41 -16.16 5.12
N LYS A 22 13.56 -16.10 3.80
CA LYS A 22 12.64 -16.66 2.81
C LYS A 22 11.19 -16.12 2.90
N LEU A 23 11.02 -14.93 3.47
CA LEU A 23 9.71 -14.30 3.56
C LEU A 23 9.23 -13.84 2.18
N LYS A 24 7.95 -14.11 1.89
CA LYS A 24 7.25 -13.75 0.66
C LYS A 24 6.01 -12.94 0.98
N PHE A 25 5.63 -12.05 0.08
CA PHE A 25 4.32 -11.40 0.15
C PHE A 25 3.21 -12.46 0.18
N GLN A 26 2.14 -12.21 0.95
CA GLN A 26 1.01 -13.14 1.07
C GLN A 26 -0.23 -12.53 0.42
N LEU A 27 -0.88 -13.29 -0.46
CA LEU A 27 -2.12 -12.86 -1.12
C LEU A 27 -3.22 -12.49 -0.11
N SER A 28 -3.29 -13.19 1.02
CA SER A 28 -4.24 -12.94 2.11
C SER A 28 -4.15 -11.52 2.69
N TRP A 29 -3.02 -10.83 2.52
CA TRP A 29 -2.88 -9.44 2.95
C TRP A 29 -3.69 -8.48 2.08
N ILE A 30 -3.82 -8.74 0.78
CA ILE A 30 -4.67 -7.93 -0.12
C ILE A 30 -6.14 -8.09 0.29
N THR A 31 -6.54 -9.31 0.66
CA THR A 31 -7.91 -9.58 1.15
C THR A 31 -8.18 -8.88 2.48
N ARG A 32 -7.19 -8.84 3.38
CA ARG A 32 -7.33 -8.20 4.71
C ARG A 32 -7.28 -6.67 4.65
N PHE A 33 -6.49 -6.10 3.74
CA PHE A 33 -6.28 -4.67 3.61
C PHE A 33 -6.68 -4.24 2.19
N SER A 34 -7.93 -3.82 2.01
CA SER A 34 -8.52 -3.49 0.70
C SER A 34 -7.81 -2.34 -0.05
N TRP A 35 -7.04 -1.52 0.67
CA TRP A 35 -6.20 -0.46 0.11
C TRP A 35 -4.86 -0.97 -0.42
N LEU A 36 -4.45 -2.19 -0.05
CA LEU A 36 -3.15 -2.79 -0.39
C LEU A 36 -3.20 -3.41 -1.79
N VAL A 37 -2.23 -3.05 -2.63
CA VAL A 37 -2.06 -3.61 -3.98
C VAL A 37 -0.63 -4.05 -4.18
N TYR A 38 -0.40 -5.06 -5.01
CA TYR A 38 0.94 -5.54 -5.34
C TYR A 38 1.34 -5.08 -6.74
N SER A 39 2.53 -4.49 -6.87
CA SER A 39 3.11 -4.16 -8.17
C SER A 39 4.03 -5.28 -8.62
N LYS A 40 3.66 -5.99 -9.68
CA LYS A 40 4.54 -6.99 -10.32
C LYS A 40 5.84 -6.35 -10.84
N LYS A 41 5.76 -5.11 -11.35
CA LYS A 41 6.90 -4.39 -11.93
C LYS A 41 7.92 -3.97 -10.86
N LEU A 42 7.45 -3.55 -9.69
CA LEU A 42 8.29 -3.06 -8.59
C LEU A 42 8.47 -4.10 -7.47
N GLU A 43 7.93 -5.29 -7.68
CA GLU A 43 8.01 -6.45 -6.79
C GLU A 43 7.64 -6.19 -5.31
N GLY A 44 6.70 -5.28 -5.06
CA GLY A 44 6.29 -4.96 -3.70
C GLY A 44 4.93 -4.30 -3.61
N ALA A 45 4.53 -4.05 -2.37
CA ALA A 45 3.18 -3.61 -2.05
C ALA A 45 3.07 -2.08 -1.95
N PHE A 46 1.90 -1.57 -2.30
CA PHE A 46 1.55 -0.16 -2.27
C PHE A 46 0.16 0.04 -1.66
N CYS A 47 -0.11 1.24 -1.18
CA CYS A 47 -1.44 1.70 -0.86
C CYS A 47 -1.98 2.49 -2.04
N LYS A 48 -3.01 1.98 -2.73
CA LYS A 48 -3.54 2.63 -3.94
C LYS A 48 -4.07 4.05 -3.66
N MET A 49 -4.73 4.26 -2.51
CA MET A 49 -5.26 5.57 -2.12
C MET A 49 -4.12 6.55 -1.83
N SER A 50 -3.17 6.15 -0.98
CA SER A 50 -2.05 7.01 -0.59
C SER A 50 -1.14 7.33 -1.78
N VAL A 51 -0.87 6.38 -2.68
CA VAL A 51 -0.09 6.65 -3.90
C VAL A 51 -0.71 7.74 -4.78
N LEU A 52 -2.04 7.73 -4.92
CA LEU A 52 -2.75 8.63 -5.83
C LEU A 52 -3.11 9.98 -5.19
N PHE A 53 -3.35 10.01 -3.87
CA PHE A 53 -3.95 11.15 -3.19
C PHE A 53 -3.14 11.68 -1.99
N SER A 54 -1.94 11.16 -1.73
CA SER A 54 -1.08 11.74 -0.69
C SER A 54 -0.59 13.12 -1.09
N ASN A 55 -0.57 14.05 -0.14
CA ASN A 55 0.20 15.29 -0.30
C ASN A 55 1.68 14.98 -0.07
N GLU A 56 2.56 15.54 -0.90
CA GLU A 56 4.03 15.39 -0.79
C GLU A 56 4.57 15.76 0.61
N THR A 57 3.83 16.56 1.36
CA THR A 57 4.17 17.06 2.69
C THR A 57 3.03 16.79 3.68
N SER A 58 2.94 15.57 4.19
CA SER A 58 2.08 15.28 5.34
C SER A 58 2.77 15.74 6.63
N GLY A 59 2.75 17.05 6.89
CA GLY A 59 2.90 17.65 8.22
C GLY A 59 3.75 18.92 8.29
N LYS A 60 3.26 19.89 9.07
CA LYS A 60 3.97 21.13 9.44
C LYS A 60 5.14 20.72 10.37
N GLY A 61 6.33 20.53 9.79
CA GLY A 61 7.56 20.20 10.54
C GLY A 61 7.89 18.71 10.73
N SER A 62 7.23 17.77 10.05
CA SER A 62 7.50 16.33 10.26
C SER A 62 8.31 15.71 9.12
N SER A 63 9.58 15.41 9.40
CA SER A 63 10.47 14.55 8.61
C SER A 63 10.05 13.07 8.60
N VAL A 64 8.75 12.76 8.66
CA VAL A 64 8.25 11.40 8.52
C VAL A 64 8.17 11.13 7.02
N LYS A 65 9.28 10.64 6.46
CA LYS A 65 9.32 10.18 5.07
C LYS A 65 8.21 9.14 4.86
N VAL A 66 7.18 9.50 4.10
CA VAL A 66 6.15 8.59 3.62
C VAL A 66 6.75 7.76 2.47
N ASP A 67 7.72 6.91 2.81
CA ASP A 67 8.50 6.19 1.81
C ASP A 67 7.83 4.87 1.45
N ALA A 68 7.63 3.97 2.42
CA ALA A 68 7.06 2.65 2.15
C ALA A 68 5.53 2.71 1.91
N LEU A 69 5.04 1.89 0.99
CA LEU A 69 3.65 1.82 0.50
C LEU A 69 3.19 2.98 -0.39
N VAL A 70 3.95 4.08 -0.47
CA VAL A 70 3.58 5.27 -1.25
C VAL A 70 4.62 5.54 -2.32
N ASN A 71 5.78 6.09 -1.93
CA ASN A 71 6.85 6.43 -2.87
C ASN A 71 7.74 5.23 -3.23
N LYS A 72 7.77 4.21 -2.38
CA LYS A 72 8.59 3.01 -2.54
C LYS A 72 7.76 1.76 -2.28
N PRO A 73 8.03 0.67 -3.01
CA PRO A 73 7.39 -0.61 -2.75
C PRO A 73 7.68 -1.05 -1.32
N PHE A 74 6.64 -1.43 -0.59
CA PHE A 74 6.80 -2.15 0.65
C PHE A 74 7.26 -3.57 0.32
N ILE A 75 8.51 -3.83 0.67
CA ILE A 75 9.13 -5.14 0.56
C ILE A 75 9.06 -5.78 1.94
N ASN A 76 8.53 -7.00 2.00
CA ASN A 76 8.21 -7.70 3.24
C ASN A 76 9.34 -7.66 4.28
N VAL A 77 9.07 -7.03 5.42
CA VAL A 77 9.95 -6.95 6.59
C VAL A 77 9.34 -7.66 7.80
N LYS A 78 10.17 -7.89 8.83
CA LYS A 78 9.68 -8.29 10.16
C LYS A 78 8.56 -7.32 10.58
N ASN A 79 7.49 -7.85 11.17
CA ASN A 79 6.31 -7.09 11.63
C ASN A 79 5.41 -6.48 10.52
N THR A 80 5.34 -7.10 9.33
CA THR A 80 4.50 -6.60 8.23
C THR A 80 3.04 -6.27 8.61
N LEU A 81 2.37 -7.11 9.41
CA LEU A 81 0.99 -6.85 9.84
C LEU A 81 0.86 -5.62 10.74
N GLU A 82 1.85 -5.37 11.60
CA GLU A 82 1.93 -4.18 12.43
C GLU A 82 2.11 -2.94 11.53
N CYS A 83 3.03 -3.00 10.56
CA CYS A 83 3.21 -1.91 9.59
C CYS A 83 1.92 -1.58 8.83
N PHE A 84 1.18 -2.58 8.35
CA PHE A 84 -0.09 -2.37 7.65
C PHE A 84 -1.18 -1.81 8.58
N THR A 85 -1.22 -2.27 9.83
CA THR A 85 -2.16 -1.74 10.82
C THR A 85 -1.85 -0.28 11.16
N THR A 86 -0.58 0.04 11.41
CA THR A 86 -0.12 1.42 11.66
C THR A 86 -0.39 2.32 10.45
N HIS A 87 -0.13 1.85 9.23
CA HIS A 87 -0.45 2.60 8.01
C HIS A 87 -1.94 2.89 7.88
N SER A 88 -2.80 1.88 8.09
CA SER A 88 -4.27 2.03 8.04
C SER A 88 -4.78 3.09 9.03
N ASN A 89 -4.08 3.29 10.15
CA ASN A 89 -4.46 4.26 11.16
C ASN A 89 -3.84 5.65 10.96
N ALA A 90 -2.87 5.80 10.05
CA ALA A 90 -2.17 7.05 9.82
C ALA A 90 -3.09 8.12 9.21
N ASN A 91 -2.94 9.38 9.66
CA ASN A 91 -3.80 10.48 9.21
C ASN A 91 -3.72 10.75 7.71
N TYR A 92 -2.52 10.64 7.11
CA TYR A 92 -2.36 10.84 5.68
C TYR A 92 -3.06 9.75 4.85
N HIS A 93 -3.09 8.50 5.35
CA HIS A 93 -3.83 7.42 4.71
C HIS A 93 -5.33 7.72 4.76
N LYS A 94 -5.86 8.08 5.94
CA LYS A 94 -7.28 8.43 6.10
C LYS A 94 -7.70 9.59 5.18
N LEU A 95 -6.89 10.63 5.08
CA LEU A 95 -7.14 11.76 4.19
C LEU A 95 -7.08 11.35 2.71
N SER A 96 -6.12 10.50 2.33
CA SER A 96 -6.01 9.98 0.96
C SER A 96 -7.20 9.11 0.60
N THR A 97 -7.68 8.29 1.53
CA THR A 97 -8.90 7.48 1.36
C THR A 97 -10.13 8.37 1.20
N LEU A 98 -10.29 9.42 2.02
CA LEU A 98 -11.40 10.37 1.87
C LEU A 98 -11.41 11.01 0.47
N ARG A 99 -10.25 11.47 -0.01
CA ARG A 99 -10.12 12.08 -1.34
C ARG A 99 -10.41 11.10 -2.45
N ALA A 100 -9.96 9.86 -2.31
CA ALA A 100 -10.28 8.81 -3.27
C ALA A 100 -11.79 8.54 -3.32
N ASP A 101 -12.46 8.48 -2.16
CA ASP A 101 -13.91 8.29 -2.09
C ASP A 101 -14.68 9.47 -2.68
N GLU A 102 -14.21 10.71 -2.50
CA GLU A 102 -14.77 11.89 -3.16
C GLU A 102 -14.55 11.88 -4.67
N PHE A 103 -13.36 11.47 -5.12
CA PHE A 103 -13.04 11.35 -6.54
C PHE A 103 -13.92 10.30 -7.23
N VAL A 104 -14.16 9.15 -6.60
CA VAL A 104 -15.03 8.09 -7.16
C VAL A 104 -16.48 8.56 -7.34
N LYS A 105 -16.96 9.51 -6.53
CA LYS A 105 -18.34 10.02 -6.62
C LYS A 105 -18.58 10.96 -7.81
N ILE A 106 -17.53 11.52 -8.40
CA ILE A 106 -17.63 12.52 -9.47
C ILE A 106 -17.25 11.97 -10.85
N ILE A 107 -16.84 10.69 -10.92
CA ILE A 107 -16.52 9.97 -12.16
C ILE A 107 -17.64 8.99 -12.56
#